data_AF-A0A923YVM0-F1
#
_entry.id   AF-A0A923YVM0-F1
#
_cell.length_a   1.000
_cell.length_b   1.000
_cell.length_c   1.000
_cell.angle_alpha   90.00
_cell.angle_beta   90.00
_cell.angle_gamma   90.00
#
_symmetry.space_group_name_H-M   'P 1'
#
loop_
_entity.id
_entity.type
_entity.pdbx_description
1 polymer ?
#
loop_
_entity_poly.entity_id
_entity_poly.type
_entity_poly.pdbx_seq_one_letter_code
_entity_poly.pdbx_strand_id
1 'polypeptide(L)' 'MRMTPRDIKTFNLSVPNSHPYHIRCRRQVDIGSLVAGTTTCKTNQQWTRAETIGNQDARDLGDKLASKFTEGN' A
#
# COMPACT_ATOMS: atom_id res chain seq x y z
N MET A 1 -6.10 12.41 -12.00
CA MET A 1 -5.95 11.59 -13.22
C MET A 1 -6.23 10.14 -12.87
N ARG A 2 -7.21 9.50 -13.52
CA ARG A 2 -7.62 8.12 -13.26
C ARG A 2 -7.20 7.29 -14.47
N MET A 3 -6.08 6.57 -14.38
CA MET A 3 -5.69 5.62 -15.43
C MET A 3 -6.71 4.48 -15.50
N THR A 4 -7.10 4.08 -16.71
CA THR A 4 -7.94 2.89 -16.88
C THR A 4 -7.09 1.62 -16.81
N PRO A 5 -7.69 0.44 -16.54
CA PRO A 5 -6.95 -0.82 -16.57
C PRO A 5 -6.25 -1.11 -17.90
N ARG A 6 -6.84 -0.64 -19.01
CA ARG A 6 -6.27 -0.79 -20.34
C ARG A 6 -5.01 0.05 -20.50
N ASP A 7 -5.04 1.29 -20.03
CA ASP A 7 -3.87 2.18 -20.07
C ASP A 7 -2.72 1.65 -19.21
N ILE A 8 -3.04 1.09 -18.03
CA ILE A 8 -2.06 0.44 -17.16
C ILE A 8 -1.41 -0.75 -17.85
N LYS A 9 -2.20 -1.60 -18.51
CA LYS A 9 -1.66 -2.77 -19.23
C LYS A 9 -0.72 -2.32 -20.35
N THR A 10 -1.14 -1.34 -21.17
CA THR A 10 -0.30 -0.82 -22.26
C THR A 10 1.00 -0.22 -21.73
N PHE A 11 0.93 0.56 -20.66
CA PHE A 11 2.12 1.12 -20.01
C PHE A 11 3.04 0.02 -19.48
N ASN A 12 2.49 -0.99 -18.79
CA ASN A 12 3.30 -2.08 -18.24
C ASN A 12 3.97 -2.95 -19.31
N LEU A 13 3.50 -2.95 -20.57
CA LEU A 13 4.19 -3.64 -21.66
C LEU A 13 5.52 -2.98 -22.04
N SER A 14 5.66 -1.66 -21.84
CA SER A 14 6.88 -0.93 -22.17
C SER A 14 7.88 -0.86 -21.02
N VAL A 15 7.53 -1.33 -19.82
CA VAL A 15 8.40 -1.33 -18.65
C VAL A 15 8.59 -2.75 -18.09
N PRO A 16 9.82 -3.15 -17.73
CA PRO A 16 10.03 -4.43 -17.08
C PRO A 16 9.37 -4.47 -15.70
N ASN A 17 8.99 -5.66 -15.24
CA ASN A 17 8.32 -5.87 -13.95
C ASN A 17 9.13 -5.32 -12.75
N SER A 18 10.46 -5.28 -12.85
CA SER A 18 11.36 -4.75 -11.82
C SER A 18 11.49 -3.22 -11.86
N HIS A 19 10.94 -2.55 -12.86
CA HIS A 19 11.08 -1.11 -13.01
C HIS A 19 10.38 -0.36 -11.87
N PRO A 20 10.94 0.74 -11.34
CA PRO A 20 10.29 1.55 -10.29
C PRO A 20 8.90 2.07 -10.67
N TYR A 21 8.68 2.33 -11.97
CA TYR A 21 7.41 2.82 -12.48
C TYR A 21 6.40 1.73 -12.86
N HIS A 22 6.79 0.45 -12.87
CA HIS A 22 5.84 -0.61 -13.18
C HIS A 22 4.64 -0.57 -12.21
N ILE A 23 3.42 -0.57 -12.75
CA ILE A 23 2.20 -0.35 -11.99
C ILE A 23 1.67 -1.70 -11.50
N ARG A 24 1.46 -1.83 -10.20
CA ARG A 24 0.85 -3.00 -9.56
C ARG A 24 -0.47 -2.61 -8.91
N CYS A 25 -1.51 -3.37 -9.24
CA CYS A 25 -2.82 -3.27 -8.59
C CYS A 25 -2.95 -4.38 -7.54
N ARG A 26 -3.29 -4.01 -6.30
CA ARG A 26 -3.61 -4.95 -5.22
C ARG A 26 -5.06 -4.73 -4.79
N ARG A 27 -5.79 -5.82 -4.57
CA ARG A 27 -7.13 -5.80 -3.97
C ARG A 27 -6.99 -6.03 -2.48
N GLN A 28 -7.45 -5.08 -1.69
CA GLN A 28 -7.56 -5.22 -0.24
C GLN A 28 -9.00 -5.60 0.08
N VAL A 29 -9.18 -6.77 0.68
CA VAL A 29 -10.50 -7.29 1.08
C VAL A 29 -10.81 -6.73 2.47
N ASP A 30 -12.05 -6.27 2.66
CA ASP A 30 -12.47 -5.73 3.95
C ASP A 30 -12.73 -6.89 4.93
N ILE A 31 -12.24 -6.76 6.16
CA ILE A 31 -12.38 -7.82 7.18
C ILE A 31 -13.88 -8.06 7.44
N GLY A 32 -14.33 -9.31 7.30
CA GLY A 32 -15.73 -9.70 7.47
C GLY A 32 -16.58 -9.71 6.19
N SER A 33 -16.01 -9.39 5.03
CA SER A 33 -16.72 -9.48 3.75
C SER A 33 -15.80 -10.02 2.65
N LEU A 34 -16.19 -11.15 2.01
CA LEU A 34 -15.45 -11.72 0.88
C LEU A 34 -15.63 -10.91 -0.42
N VAL A 35 -16.69 -10.09 -0.48
CA VAL A 35 -17.09 -9.36 -1.68
C VAL A 35 -16.68 -7.89 -1.61
N ALA A 36 -16.76 -7.27 -0.42
CA ALA A 36 -16.32 -5.90 -0.24
C ALA A 36 -14.79 -5.82 -0.24
N GLY A 37 -14.27 -4.90 -1.05
CA GLY A 37 -12.83 -4.71 -1.12
C GLY A 37 -12.44 -3.61 -2.07
N THR A 38 -11.43 -2.85 -1.67
CA THR A 38 -10.90 -1.72 -2.43
C THR A 38 -9.73 -2.18 -3.29
N THR A 39 -9.76 -1.85 -4.58
CA THR A 39 -8.64 -2.11 -5.47
C THR A 39 -7.79 -0.85 -5.61
N THR A 40 -6.53 -0.94 -5.23
CA THR A 40 -5.58 0.18 -5.29
C THR A 40 -4.46 -0.15 -6.26
N CYS A 41 -4.23 0.73 -7.24
CA CYS A 41 -3.13 0.62 -8.19
C CYS A 41 -2.09 1.70 -7.90
N LYS A 42 -0.83 1.30 -7.75
CA LYS A 42 0.32 2.18 -7.48
C LYS A 42 1.55 1.66 -8.23
N THR A 43 2.54 2.52 -8.46
CA THR A 43 3.83 2.07 -9.01
C THR A 43 4.63 1.27 -7.98
N ASN A 44 5.60 0.47 -8.43
CA ASN A 44 6.51 -0.26 -7.54
C ASN A 44 7.16 0.67 -6.51
N GLN A 45 7.67 1.83 -6.94
CA GLN A 45 8.25 2.82 -6.05
C GLN A 45 7.25 3.33 -4.99
N GLN A 46 6.01 3.57 -5.39
CA GLN A 46 4.96 4.00 -4.47
C GLN A 46 4.58 2.90 -3.48
N TRP A 47 4.60 1.63 -3.90
CA TRP A 47 4.41 0.49 -3.00
C TRP A 47 5.54 0.40 -1.98
N THR A 48 6.80 0.50 -2.39
CA THR A 48 7.95 0.51 -1.47
C THR A 48 7.85 1.67 -0.47
N ARG A 49 7.45 2.86 -0.93
CA ARG A 49 7.22 4.01 -0.04
C ARG A 49 6.07 3.75 0.93
N ALA A 50 4.96 3.18 0.46
CA ALA A 50 3.81 2.85 1.31
C ALA A 50 4.16 1.78 2.36
N GLU A 51 4.96 0.78 2.00
CA GLU A 51 5.47 -0.24 2.93
C GLU A 51 6.40 0.40 3.98
N THR A 52 7.27 1.32 3.57
CA THR A 52 8.17 2.04 4.49
C THR A 52 7.37 2.89 5.49
N ILE A 53 6.42 3.70 4.99
CA ILE A 53 5.56 4.54 5.83
C ILE A 53 4.71 3.67 6.77
N GLY A 54 4.06 2.62 6.25
CA GLY A 54 3.22 1.74 7.07
C GLY A 54 4.00 1.05 8.20
N ASN A 55 5.26 0.65 7.95
CA ASN A 55 6.12 0.09 8.98
C ASN A 55 6.52 1.13 10.04
N GLN A 56 6.66 2.39 9.65
CA GLN A 56 7.01 3.48 10.55
C GLN A 56 5.80 3.87 11.42
N ASP A 57 4.63 4.00 10.81
CA ASP A 57 3.35 4.24 11.51
C ASP A 57 3.06 3.14 12.55
N ALA A 58 3.36 1.87 12.23
CA ALA A 58 3.19 0.75 13.15
C ALA A 58 4.12 0.84 14.37
N ARG A 59 5.37 1.30 14.18
CA ARG A 59 6.31 1.53 15.29
C ARG A 59 5.86 2.70 16.16
N ASP A 60 5.50 3.81 15.53
CA ASP A 60 5.05 5.01 16.23
C ASP A 60 3.78 4.74 17.05
N LEU A 61 2.87 3.89 16.55
CA LEU A 61 1.70 3.44 17.31
C LEU A 61 2.10 2.57 18.51
N GLY A 62 3.05 1.65 18.31
CA GLY A 62 3.60 0.82 19.39
C GLY A 62 4.24 1.67 20.50
N ASP A 63 5.06 2.66 20.13
CA ASP A 63 5.71 3.56 21.08
C ASP A 63 4.70 4.44 21.83
N LYS A 64 3.68 4.96 21.13
CA LYS A 64 2.60 5.71 21.79
C LYS A 64 1.81 4.85 22.76
N LEU A 65 1.48 3.62 22.40
CA LEU A 65 0.81 2.68 23.31
C LEU A 65 1.71 2.34 24.50
N ALA A 66 2.98 2.03 24.27
CA ALA A 66 3.95 1.73 25.32
C ALA A 66 4.12 2.91 26.29
N SER A 67 4.24 4.14 25.79
CA SER A 67 4.33 5.37 26.61
C SER A 67 3.08 5.58 27.48
N LYS A 68 1.89 5.23 26.98
CA LYS A 68 0.64 5.31 27.74
C LYS A 68 0.53 4.23 28.82
N PHE A 69 1.19 3.09 28.64
CA PHE A 69 1.28 2.05 29.66
C PHE A 69 2.31 2.38 30.75
N THR A 70 3.40 3.08 30.44
CA THR A 70 4.43 3.44 31.43
C THR A 70 4.10 4.69 32.27
N GLU A 71 3.24 5.59 31.80
CA GLU A 71 2.75 6.76 32.57
C GLU A 71 1.66 6.40 33.62
N GLY A 72 1.24 5.14 33.70
CA GLY A 72 0.13 4.69 34.56
C GLY A 72 0.52 4.00 35.87
N ASN A 73 1.79 4.05 36.30
CA ASN A 73 2.27 3.52 37.59
C ASN A 73 2.76 4.64 38.50
#